data_AF-A0A5K1CVJ5-F1
#
_entry.id   AF-A0A5K1CVJ5-F1
#
_cell.length_a   1.000
_cell.length_b   1.000
_cell.length_c   1.000
_cell.angle_alpha   90.00
_cell.angle_beta   90.00
_cell.angle_gamma   90.00
#
_symmetry.space_group_name_H-M   'P 1'
#
loop_
_entity.id
_entity.type
_entity.pdbx_description
1 polymer ?
#
loop_
_entity_poly.entity_id
_entity_poly.type
_entity_poly.pdbx_seq_one_letter_code
_entity_poly.pdbx_strand_id
1 'polypeptide(L)'
;RFLMIHFIQARIWDVRRLEAGSCIESLVHGRVVNSAYFSPLTGNKILTTSQDNRIRVWDSIFGNLERPSREIVHSHDFNRHLTCFRAEWDPK
;
A
#
# COMPACT_ATOMS: atom_id res chain seq x y z
N ARG A 1 10.23 8.94 -5.17
CA ARG A 1 9.27 7.83 -5.35
C ARG A 1 7.91 8.32 -4.86
N PHE A 2 6.84 8.06 -5.59
CA PHE A 2 5.48 8.44 -5.19
C PHE A 2 4.53 7.25 -5.33
N LEU A 3 3.52 7.22 -4.47
CA LEU A 3 2.46 6.22 -4.49
C LEU A 3 1.19 6.89 -4.99
N MET A 4 0.54 6.25 -5.96
CA MET A 4 -0.77 6.68 -6.44
C MET A 4 -1.77 5.57 -6.16
N ILE A 5 -2.86 5.91 -5.50
CA ILE A 5 -3.95 4.98 -5.20
C ILE A 5 -5.07 5.23 -6.20
N HIS A 6 -5.54 4.16 -6.85
CA HIS A 6 -6.62 4.19 -7.81
C HIS A 6 -7.55 3.00 -7.59
N PHE A 7 -8.70 3.26 -6.94
CA PHE A 7 -9.66 2.24 -6.52
C PHE A 7 -9.00 1.08 -5.76
N ILE A 8 -8.90 -0.10 -6.37
CA ILE A 8 -8.35 -1.33 -5.78
C ILE A 8 -6.85 -1.52 -6.07
N GLN A 9 -6.21 -0.55 -6.73
CA GLN A 9 -4.80 -0.61 -7.11
C GLN A 9 -4.02 0.48 -6.40
N ALA A 10 -2.82 0.15 -5.92
CA ALA A 10 -1.81 1.14 -5.57
C ALA A 10 -0.62 1.00 -6.51
N ARG A 11 -0.23 2.07 -7.19
CA ARG A 11 0.85 2.09 -8.17
C ARG A 11 2.05 2.83 -7.63
N ILE A 12 3.23 2.27 -7.90
CA ILE A 12 4.51 2.82 -7.47
C ILE A 12 5.18 3.47 -8.67
N TRP A 13 5.69 4.68 -8.45
CA TRP A 13 6.37 5.44 -9.48
C TRP A 13 7.68 6.02 -8.94
N ASP A 14 8.70 6.05 -9.80
CA ASP A 14 9.97 6.71 -9.50
C ASP A 14 10.19 7.83 -10.50
N VAL A 15 10.32 9.05 -9.97
CA VAL A 15 10.55 10.28 -10.74
C VAL A 15 11.87 10.22 -11.51
N ARG A 16 12.85 9.43 -11.04
CA ARG A 16 14.12 9.24 -11.74
C ARG A 16 14.01 8.34 -12.97
N ARG A 17 12.94 7.55 -13.05
CA ARG A 17 12.62 6.63 -14.15
C ARG A 17 11.29 7.00 -14.80
N LEU A 18 10.96 8.29 -14.82
CA LEU A 18 9.70 8.79 -15.37
C LEU A 18 9.75 8.77 -16.92
N GLU A 19 9.82 7.57 -17.50
CA GLU A 19 9.48 7.40 -18.90
C GLU A 19 7.95 7.40 -19.05
N ALA A 20 7.45 7.94 -20.16
CA ALA A 20 6.04 8.14 -20.41
C ALA A 20 5.27 6.80 -20.33
N GLY A 21 4.61 6.55 -19.19
CA GLY A 21 3.73 5.40 -18.98
C GLY A 21 4.29 4.25 -18.13
N SER A 22 5.54 4.33 -17.65
CA SER A 22 6.13 3.23 -16.88
C SER A 22 5.83 3.37 -15.38
N CYS A 23 4.73 2.76 -14.93
CA CYS A 23 4.61 2.43 -13.50
C CYS A 23 5.62 1.33 -13.17
N ILE A 24 6.35 1.46 -12.06
CA ILE A 24 7.33 0.44 -11.69
C ILE A 24 6.59 -0.87 -11.40
N GLU A 25 5.58 -0.78 -10.53
CA GLU A 25 4.82 -1.92 -10.06
C GLU A 25 3.41 -1.51 -9.62
N SER A 26 2.50 -2.49 -9.62
CA SER A 26 1.09 -2.32 -9.24
C SER A 26 0.68 -3.32 -8.17
N LEU A 27 0.21 -2.80 -7.04
CA LEU A 27 -0.27 -3.56 -5.88
C LEU A 27 -1.79 -3.77 -5.98
N VAL A 28 -2.21 -5.01 -6.24
CA VAL A 28 -3.64 -5.35 -6.41
C VAL A 28 -4.26 -5.73 -5.06
N HIS A 29 -5.44 -5.17 -4.79
CA HIS A 29 -6.21 -5.41 -3.55
C HIS A 29 -7.62 -5.94 -3.89
N GLY A 30 -8.24 -6.64 -2.93
CA GLY A 30 -9.59 -7.19 -3.10
C GLY A 30 -10.70 -6.13 -3.02
N ARG A 31 -10.42 -4.98 -2.39
CA ARG A 31 -11.32 -3.82 -2.30
C ARG A 31 -10.53 -2.51 -2.38
N VAL A 32 -11.24 -1.39 -2.30
CA VAL A 32 -10.69 -0.04 -2.37
C VAL A 32 -9.58 0.13 -1.34
N VAL A 33 -8.44 0.63 -1.81
CA VAL A 33 -7.29 0.98 -0.99
C VAL A 33 -7.56 2.36 -0.38
N ASN A 34 -7.44 2.47 0.94
CA ASN A 34 -7.66 3.72 1.65
C ASN A 34 -6.35 4.54 1.77
N SER A 35 -5.23 3.87 2.01
CA SER A 35 -3.93 4.52 2.17
C SER A 35 -2.76 3.62 1.79
N ALA A 36 -1.64 4.23 1.44
CA ALA A 36 -0.39 3.55 1.09
C ALA A 36 0.80 4.39 1.59
N TYR A 37 1.74 3.76 2.31
CA TYR A 37 2.87 4.44 2.95
C TYR A 37 4.16 3.66 2.74
N PHE A 38 5.24 4.38 2.42
CA PHE A 38 6.60 3.82 2.42
C PHE A 38 7.13 3.68 3.85
N SER A 39 7.95 2.66 4.09
CA SER A 39 8.71 2.55 5.34
C SER A 39 9.68 3.73 5.46
N PRO A 40 9.65 4.49 6.58
CA PRO A 40 10.51 5.65 6.77
C PRO A 40 11.98 5.26 6.96
N LEU A 41 12.25 4.07 7.51
CA LEU A 41 13.62 3.62 7.81
C LEU A 41 14.37 3.16 6.57
N THR A 42 13.74 2.34 5.72
CA THR A 42 14.41 1.69 4.58
C THR A 42 13.93 2.18 3.23
N GLY A 43 12.73 2.76 3.13
CA GLY A 43 12.12 3.16 1.85
C GLY A 43 11.87 2.03 0.86
N ASN A 44 12.10 0.78 1.27
CA ASN A 44 12.01 -0.42 0.43
C ASN A 44 10.79 -1.29 0.75
N LYS A 45 10.09 -0.95 1.83
CA LYS A 45 8.82 -1.59 2.19
C LYS A 45 7.65 -0.65 1.97
N ILE A 46 6.50 -1.22 1.65
CA ILE A 46 5.23 -0.50 1.51
C ILE A 46 4.20 -1.12 2.45
N LEU A 47 3.40 -0.26 3.04
CA LEU A 47 2.22 -0.60 3.83
C LEU A 47 1.00 -0.08 3.11
N THR A 48 0.03 -0.95 2.84
CA THR A 48 -1.24 -0.56 2.22
C THR A 48 -2.41 -0.99 3.11
N THR A 49 -3.44 -0.14 3.19
CA THR A 49 -4.68 -0.45 3.89
C THR A 49 -5.83 -0.51 2.89
N SER A 50 -6.72 -1.50 3.05
CA SER A 50 -7.89 -1.64 2.17
C SER A 50 -9.16 -1.94 2.95
N GLN A 51 -10.30 -1.65 2.32
CA GLN A 51 -11.64 -1.89 2.87
C GLN A 51 -12.03 -3.38 2.91
N ASP A 52 -11.13 -4.28 2.56
CA ASP A 52 -11.33 -5.73 2.66
C ASP A 52 -10.93 -6.29 4.03
N ASN A 53 -10.81 -5.42 5.04
CA ASN A 53 -10.41 -5.77 6.41
C ASN A 53 -8.98 -6.34 6.47
N ARG A 54 -8.12 -5.96 5.53
CA ARG A 54 -6.71 -6.39 5.48
C ARG A 54 -5.77 -5.21 5.31
N ILE A 55 -4.71 -5.26 6.11
CA ILE A 55 -3.51 -4.44 5.95
C ILE A 55 -2.47 -5.33 5.28
N ARG A 56 -1.82 -4.81 4.24
CA ARG A 56 -0.83 -5.55 3.46
C ARG A 56 0.53 -4.89 3.61
N VAL A 57 1.54 -5.72 3.83
CA VAL A 57 2.94 -5.31 3.91
C VAL A 57 3.69 -5.94 2.75
N TRP A 58 4.42 -5.09 2.04
CA TRP A 58 5.22 -5.45 0.87
C TRP A 58 6.67 -5.20 1.24
N ASP A 59 7.47 -6.25 1.41
CA ASP A 59 8.85 -6.12 1.90
C ASP A 59 9.84 -5.66 0.83
N SER A 60 9.49 -5.78 -0.47
CA SER A 60 10.37 -5.38 -1.57
C SER A 60 9.59 -4.75 -2.72
N ILE A 61 9.90 -3.48 -3.01
CA ILE A 61 9.31 -2.74 -4.14
C ILE A 61 9.92 -3.09 -5.52
N PHE A 62 11.03 -3.82 -5.53
CA PHE A 62 11.73 -4.26 -6.76
C PHE A 62 11.67 -5.78 -6.94
N GLY A 63 10.95 -6.47 -6.06
CA GLY A 63 10.73 -7.91 -6.13
C GLY A 63 9.36 -8.24 -6.70
N ASN A 64 8.91 -9.47 -6.48
CA ASN A 64 7.56 -9.88 -6.85
C ASN A 64 6.53 -9.16 -5.95
N LEU A 65 5.84 -8.18 -6.53
CA LEU A 65 4.75 -7.41 -5.91
C LEU A 65 3.36 -7.92 -6.33
N GLU A 66 3.24 -9.13 -6.87
CA GLU A 66 1.94 -9.75 -7.16
C GLU A 66 1.19 -10.13 -5.88
N ARG A 67 1.94 -10.42 -4.81
CA ARG A 67 1.39 -10.82 -3.52
C ARG A 67 2.05 -10.10 -2.35
N PRO A 68 1.26 -9.69 -1.34
CA PRO A 68 1.82 -9.08 -0.15
C PRO A 68 2.68 -10.09 0.60
N SER A 69 3.82 -9.62 1.10
CA SER A 69 4.72 -10.43 1.92
C SER A 69 4.06 -10.81 3.24
N ARG A 70 3.20 -9.93 3.77
CA ARG A 70 2.35 -10.20 4.95
C ARG A 70 0.99 -9.57 4.78
N GLU A 71 -0.03 -10.28 5.26
CA GLU A 71 -1.37 -9.74 5.44
C GLU A 71 -1.73 -9.76 6.93
N ILE A 72 -2.24 -8.64 7.42
CA ILE A 72 -2.72 -8.49 8.79
C ILE A 72 -4.22 -8.22 8.68
N VAL A 73 -5.03 -9.13 9.21
CA VAL A 73 -6.47 -8.95 9.24
C VAL A 73 -6.83 -7.98 10.36
N HIS A 74 -7.64 -6.97 10.03
CA HIS A 74 -8.18 -6.02 11.01
C HIS A 74 -9.67 -5.88 10.76
N SER A 75 -10.50 -5.89 11.81
CA SER A 75 -11.93 -5.68 11.62
C SER A 75 -12.23 -4.20 11.34
N HIS A 76 -13.02 -3.95 10.30
CA HIS A 76 -13.62 -2.65 10.00
C HIS A 76 -15.11 -2.62 10.43
N ASP A 77 -15.47 -3.35 11.51
CA ASP A 77 -16.86 -3.49 11.98
C ASP A 77 -17.42 -2.26 12.71
N PHE A 78 -16.65 -1.19 12.88
CA PHE A 78 -17.16 -0.03 13.60
C PHE A 78 -17.89 0.92 12.66
N ASN A 79 -19.22 0.77 12.70
CA ASN A 79 -20.24 1.80 12.79
C ASN A 79 -20.05 3.02 11.87
N ARG A 80 -21.11 3.38 11.12
CA ARG A 80 -21.19 4.34 9.98
C ARG A 80 -20.52 5.73 10.13
N HIS A 81 -19.92 6.04 11.25
CA HIS A 81 -19.23 7.29 11.55
C HIS A 81 -17.96 6.98 12.35
N LEU A 82 -16.79 6.81 11.70
CA LEU A 82 -15.48 7.33 12.15
C LEU A 82 -14.28 6.71 11.39
N THR A 83 -13.53 7.61 10.73
CA THR A 83 -12.11 7.59 10.37
C THR A 83 -11.54 6.41 9.57
N CYS A 84 -11.01 6.72 8.38
CA CYS A 84 -10.14 5.81 7.62
C CYS A 84 -9.03 5.27 8.52
N PHE A 85 -8.92 3.94 8.63
CA PHE A 85 -7.86 3.32 9.42
C PHE A 85 -6.50 3.67 8.84
N ARG A 86 -5.70 4.42 9.60
CA ARG A 86 -4.37 4.85 9.19
C ARG A 86 -3.33 3.96 9.86
N ALA A 87 -2.77 3.05 9.08
CA ALA A 87 -1.64 2.26 9.53
C ALA A 87 -0.35 3.07 9.32
N GLU A 88 0.49 3.13 10.35
CA GLU A 88 1.78 3.84 10.31
C GLU A 88 2.92 2.87 10.65
N TRP A 89 4.10 3.16 10.13
CA TRP A 89 5.31 2.42 10.45
C TRP A 89 5.85 2.90 11.80
N ASP A 90 6.02 1.99 12.76
CA ASP A 90 6.78 2.27 13.98
C ASP A 90 8.27 2.41 13.61
N PRO A 91 8.94 3.54 13.92
CA PRO A 91 10.36 3.74 13.64
C PRO A 91 11.31 2.98 14.58
N LYS A 92 10.81 2.29 15.60
CA LYS A 92 11.62 1.54 16.59
C LYS A 92 12.25 0.26 16.07
#